data_AF-K2BQL4-F1
#
_entry.id   AF-K2BQL4-F1
#
_cell.length_a   1.000
_cell.length_b   1.000
_cell.length_c   1.000
_cell.angle_alpha   90.00
_cell.angle_beta   90.00
_cell.angle_gamma   90.00
#
_symmetry.space_group_name_H-M   'P 1'
#
loop_
_entity.id
_entity.type
_entity.pdbx_description
1 polymer ?
#
loop_
_entity_poly.entity_id
_entity_poly.type
_entity_poly.pdbx_seq_one_letter_code
_entity_poly.pdbx_strand_id
1 'polypeptide(L)'
;MRSVKELKTLEDFLNFAKIKFEKEGLFFGHGTDNAWDEAVALVLFCMDLPHRVSAEVRQQNVTEPQKKRILALIEKRIETRKPLAYLTKEAYFSSLSFYVDERVLIPRSPIAELIENQFSPWIKPEKVKNILDLGTGSGCIGIACAYAFPEAHIDMVDINSDCLLVAKKNIQKHQKEKQVQLIQSNLFETIPIKAYDIIVSNPPYVDQKDMEALPQEYLHEPKAALYGGEDGLDIVEIILAQAKSFLNPHGILVIEVGNSEDAIEKKFPRLPLIWLEFERGGGGVFLLNATDL
;
A
#
# COMPACT_ATOMS: atom_id res chain seq x y z
N MET A 1 12.14 -33.88 -4.97
CA MET A 1 12.14 -32.62 -5.76
C MET A 1 12.71 -32.94 -7.13
N ARG A 2 12.05 -32.52 -8.22
CA ARG A 2 12.64 -32.63 -9.57
C ARG A 2 13.99 -31.92 -9.61
N SER A 3 14.94 -32.46 -10.36
CA SER A 3 16.21 -31.78 -10.62
C SER A 3 15.92 -30.48 -11.38
N VAL A 4 16.68 -29.41 -11.13
CA VAL A 4 16.53 -28.14 -11.89
C VAL A 4 16.68 -28.38 -13.40
N LYS A 5 17.42 -29.42 -13.81
CA LYS A 5 17.58 -29.81 -15.22
C LYS A 5 16.29 -30.38 -15.85
N GLU A 6 15.33 -30.82 -15.06
CA GLU A 6 14.07 -31.43 -15.52
C GLU A 6 12.94 -30.41 -15.69
N LEU A 7 13.08 -29.18 -15.19
CA LEU A 7 12.10 -28.11 -15.34
C LEU A 7 12.11 -27.59 -16.78
N LYS A 8 10.95 -27.66 -17.46
CA LYS A 8 10.79 -27.29 -18.87
C LYS A 8 9.74 -26.20 -19.08
N THR A 9 8.61 -26.26 -18.36
CA THR A 9 7.47 -25.36 -18.59
C THR A 9 7.33 -24.29 -17.51
N LEU A 10 6.54 -23.25 -17.77
CA LEU A 10 6.22 -22.25 -16.73
C LEU A 10 5.60 -22.90 -15.49
N GLU A 11 4.65 -23.83 -15.69
CA GLU A 11 4.02 -24.59 -14.61
C GLU A 11 5.06 -25.36 -13.75
N ASP A 12 6.12 -25.91 -14.36
CA ASP A 12 7.21 -26.54 -13.60
C ASP A 12 7.91 -25.53 -12.67
N PHE A 13 8.17 -24.32 -13.14
CA PHE A 13 8.83 -23.27 -12.34
C PHE A 13 7.91 -22.69 -11.26
N LEU A 14 6.61 -22.54 -11.53
CA LEU A 14 5.62 -22.13 -10.53
C LEU A 14 5.60 -23.11 -9.35
N ASN A 15 5.46 -24.40 -9.65
CA ASN A 15 5.46 -25.44 -8.62
C ASN A 15 6.80 -25.54 -7.89
N PHE A 16 7.92 -25.40 -8.61
CA PHE A 16 9.24 -25.40 -8.01
C PHE A 16 9.43 -24.22 -7.02
N ALA A 17 9.07 -23.00 -7.43
CA ALA A 17 9.17 -21.80 -6.60
C ALA A 17 8.30 -21.93 -5.35
N LYS A 18 7.02 -22.33 -5.50
CA LYS A 18 6.10 -22.56 -4.38
C LYS A 18 6.72 -23.51 -3.34
N ILE A 19 7.15 -24.70 -3.78
CA ILE A 19 7.75 -25.71 -2.87
C ILE A 19 8.99 -25.16 -2.17
N LYS A 20 9.81 -24.38 -2.88
CA LYS A 20 10.99 -23.74 -2.28
C LYS A 20 10.60 -22.72 -1.23
N PHE A 21 9.64 -21.85 -1.51
CA PHE A 21 9.19 -20.82 -0.58
C PHE A 21 8.55 -21.41 0.68
N GLU A 22 7.73 -22.45 0.54
CA GLU A 22 7.17 -23.20 1.68
C GLU A 22 8.26 -23.88 2.51
N LYS A 23 9.23 -24.55 1.84
CA LYS A 23 10.31 -25.25 2.53
C LYS A 23 11.20 -24.30 3.34
N GLU A 24 11.48 -23.12 2.80
CA GLU A 24 12.32 -22.12 3.45
C GLU A 24 11.51 -21.29 4.47
N GLY A 25 10.20 -21.50 4.59
CA GLY A 25 9.35 -20.79 5.54
C GLY A 25 9.36 -19.28 5.31
N LEU A 26 9.22 -18.84 4.06
CA LEU A 26 9.07 -17.41 3.75
C LEU A 26 7.75 -16.89 4.31
N PHE A 27 7.76 -15.63 4.75
CA PHE A 27 6.52 -14.92 5.09
C PHE A 27 5.96 -14.18 3.87
N PHE A 28 4.64 -14.04 3.79
CA PHE A 28 3.92 -13.34 2.72
C PHE A 28 2.95 -12.32 3.35
N GLY A 29 2.68 -11.21 2.65
CA GLY A 29 1.87 -10.11 3.19
C GLY A 29 2.10 -8.75 2.52
N HIS A 30 2.99 -8.70 1.53
CA HIS A 30 3.38 -7.47 0.82
C HIS A 30 2.79 -7.41 -0.60
N GLY A 31 1.56 -7.92 -0.75
CA GLY A 31 0.84 -8.00 -2.03
C GLY A 31 0.40 -9.41 -2.42
N THR A 32 0.99 -10.44 -1.83
CA THR A 32 0.52 -11.84 -1.87
C THR A 32 0.46 -12.37 -0.44
N ASP A 33 -0.38 -13.37 -0.16
CA ASP A 33 -0.56 -13.95 1.19
C ASP A 33 -0.12 -15.43 1.27
N ASN A 34 0.34 -16.00 0.15
CA ASN A 34 0.74 -17.40 0.09
C ASN A 34 1.86 -17.64 -0.93
N ALA A 35 2.55 -18.77 -0.76
CA ALA A 35 3.70 -19.16 -1.58
C ALA A 35 3.37 -19.38 -3.06
N TRP A 36 2.13 -19.75 -3.38
CA TRP A 36 1.72 -19.97 -4.77
C TRP A 36 1.56 -18.64 -5.50
N ASP A 37 0.87 -17.67 -4.91
CA ASP A 37 0.66 -16.36 -5.53
C ASP A 37 1.99 -15.58 -5.63
N GLU A 38 2.88 -15.68 -4.63
CA GLU A 38 4.24 -15.13 -4.73
C GLU A 38 5.03 -15.79 -5.88
N ALA A 39 4.92 -17.12 -6.04
CA ALA A 39 5.56 -17.85 -7.14
C ALA A 39 5.00 -17.43 -8.51
N VAL A 40 3.69 -17.24 -8.63
CA VAL A 40 3.03 -16.72 -9.84
C VAL A 40 3.53 -15.33 -10.16
N ALA A 41 3.49 -14.40 -9.21
CA ALA A 41 3.96 -13.03 -9.41
C ALA A 41 5.43 -12.99 -9.85
N LEU A 42 6.30 -13.76 -9.18
CA LEU A 42 7.73 -13.81 -9.48
C LEU A 42 8.03 -14.38 -10.87
N VAL A 43 7.44 -15.53 -11.19
CA VAL A 43 7.72 -16.22 -12.47
C VAL A 43 7.18 -15.41 -13.64
N LEU A 44 5.96 -14.87 -13.54
CA LEU A 44 5.39 -14.06 -14.60
C LEU A 44 6.16 -12.74 -14.79
N PHE A 45 6.62 -12.12 -13.71
CA PHE A 45 7.54 -10.97 -13.79
C PHE A 45 8.83 -11.32 -14.53
N CYS A 46 9.46 -12.46 -14.26
CA CYS A 46 10.66 -12.90 -14.99
C CYS A 46 10.42 -13.15 -16.49
N MET A 47 9.18 -13.38 -16.87
CA MET A 47 8.77 -13.69 -18.24
C MET A 47 8.19 -12.47 -18.97
N ASP A 48 8.11 -11.32 -18.30
CA ASP A 48 7.47 -10.10 -18.80
C ASP A 48 6.02 -10.38 -19.25
N LEU A 49 5.31 -11.22 -18.50
CA LEU A 49 3.93 -11.62 -18.73
C LEU A 49 2.96 -10.87 -17.79
N PRO A 50 1.67 -10.70 -18.18
CA PRO A 50 0.65 -10.15 -17.30
C PRO A 50 0.46 -11.01 -16.03
N HIS A 51 -0.07 -10.43 -14.96
CA HIS A 51 -0.29 -11.11 -13.65
C HIS A 51 -1.20 -12.35 -13.71
N ARG A 52 -1.92 -12.53 -14.81
CA ARG A 52 -2.75 -13.71 -15.06
C ARG A 52 -2.52 -14.17 -16.48
N VAL A 53 -2.36 -15.48 -16.63
CA VAL A 53 -2.15 -16.13 -17.92
C VAL A 53 -3.01 -17.38 -18.01
N SER A 54 -3.35 -17.80 -19.23
CA SER A 54 -4.17 -18.99 -19.44
C SER A 54 -3.42 -20.28 -19.09
N ALA A 55 -4.15 -21.40 -18.98
CA ALA A 55 -3.53 -22.70 -18.73
C ALA A 55 -2.57 -23.12 -19.86
N GLU A 56 -2.88 -22.75 -21.10
CA GLU A 56 -2.04 -23.04 -22.28
C GLU A 56 -0.71 -22.30 -22.19
N VAL A 57 -0.73 -21.02 -21.77
CA VAL A 57 0.51 -20.25 -21.57
C VAL A 57 1.36 -20.90 -20.49
N ARG A 58 0.77 -21.39 -19.39
CA ARG A 58 1.51 -22.08 -18.32
C ARG A 58 2.21 -23.36 -18.77
N GLN A 59 1.75 -23.99 -19.86
CA GLN A 59 2.39 -25.17 -20.44
C GLN A 59 3.50 -24.84 -21.46
N GLN A 60 3.76 -23.56 -21.75
CA GLN A 60 4.83 -23.18 -22.67
C GLN A 60 6.21 -23.45 -22.09
N ASN A 61 7.14 -23.82 -22.97
CA ASN A 61 8.53 -24.06 -22.61
C ASN A 61 9.23 -22.75 -22.25
N VAL A 62 10.08 -22.81 -21.23
CA VAL A 62 10.92 -21.72 -20.77
C VAL A 62 12.30 -21.85 -21.39
N THR A 63 12.81 -20.76 -21.97
CA THR A 63 14.16 -20.73 -22.55
C THR A 63 15.24 -20.72 -21.46
N GLU A 64 16.46 -21.15 -21.80
CA GLU A 64 17.58 -21.15 -20.84
C GLU A 64 17.87 -19.76 -20.21
N PRO A 65 17.82 -18.63 -20.93
CA PRO A 65 17.92 -17.30 -20.32
C PRO A 65 16.81 -17.01 -19.31
N GLN A 66 15.56 -17.33 -19.65
CA GLN A 66 14.40 -17.13 -18.76
C GLN A 66 14.53 -17.99 -17.50
N LYS A 67 14.94 -19.26 -17.65
CA LYS A 67 15.23 -20.19 -16.56
C LYS A 67 16.26 -19.60 -15.59
N LYS A 68 17.36 -19.04 -16.10
CA LYS A 68 18.38 -18.39 -15.25
C LYS A 68 17.80 -17.19 -14.50
N ARG A 69 17.00 -16.34 -15.15
CA ARG A 69 16.34 -15.18 -14.52
C ARG A 69 15.39 -15.61 -13.40
N ILE A 70 14.55 -16.62 -13.65
CA ILE A 70 13.62 -17.17 -12.66
C ILE A 70 14.37 -17.73 -11.45
N LEU A 71 15.34 -18.62 -11.68
CA LEU A 71 16.09 -19.26 -10.60
C LEU A 71 16.87 -18.25 -9.75
N ALA A 72 17.51 -17.27 -10.39
CA ALA A 72 18.23 -16.21 -9.69
C ALA A 72 17.31 -15.36 -8.81
N LEU A 73 16.09 -15.05 -9.27
CA LEU A 73 15.14 -14.27 -8.48
C LEU A 73 14.53 -15.09 -7.33
N ILE A 74 14.27 -16.39 -7.53
CA ILE A 74 13.88 -17.32 -6.46
C ILE A 74 14.95 -17.37 -5.36
N GLU A 75 16.20 -17.58 -5.75
CA GLU A 75 17.35 -17.62 -4.82
C GLU A 75 17.47 -16.31 -4.06
N LYS A 76 17.42 -15.17 -4.77
CA LYS A 76 17.45 -13.85 -4.14
C LYS A 76 16.30 -13.64 -3.15
N ARG A 77 15.07 -14.06 -3.48
CA ARG A 77 13.90 -13.96 -2.57
C ARG A 77 14.07 -14.79 -1.30
N ILE A 78 14.68 -15.97 -1.42
CA ILE A 78 14.96 -16.86 -0.30
C ILE A 78 16.08 -16.32 0.59
N GLU A 79 17.22 -16.01 0.00
CA GLU A 79 18.43 -15.61 0.73
C GLU A 79 18.27 -14.28 1.43
N THR A 80 17.67 -13.30 0.74
CA THR A 80 17.56 -11.95 1.29
C THR A 80 16.34 -11.76 2.15
N ARG A 81 15.33 -12.65 2.06
CA ARG A 81 14.00 -12.48 2.67
C ARG A 81 13.31 -11.16 2.30
N LYS A 82 13.81 -10.42 1.30
CA LYS A 82 13.19 -9.18 0.87
C LYS A 82 11.83 -9.46 0.21
N PRO A 83 10.79 -8.68 0.52
CA PRO A 83 9.51 -8.75 -0.19
C PRO A 83 9.69 -8.72 -1.70
N LEU A 84 8.90 -9.52 -2.43
CA LEU A 84 9.00 -9.59 -3.89
C LEU A 84 8.86 -8.22 -4.55
N ALA A 85 7.96 -7.36 -4.06
CA ALA A 85 7.75 -6.02 -4.59
C ALA A 85 9.02 -5.15 -4.59
N TYR A 86 9.91 -5.31 -3.60
CA TYR A 86 11.20 -4.60 -3.60
C TYR A 86 12.23 -5.23 -4.53
N LEU A 87 12.13 -6.53 -4.80
CA LEU A 87 13.00 -7.21 -5.75
C LEU A 87 12.62 -6.88 -7.20
N THR A 88 11.32 -6.77 -7.49
CA THR A 88 10.76 -6.38 -8.80
C THR A 88 10.67 -4.88 -9.00
N LYS A 89 10.70 -4.10 -7.90
CA LYS A 89 10.47 -2.66 -7.85
C LYS A 89 9.06 -2.26 -8.30
N GLU A 90 8.09 -3.15 -8.09
CA GLU A 90 6.69 -2.95 -8.49
C GLU A 90 5.71 -3.54 -7.48
N ALA A 91 4.69 -2.77 -7.15
CA ALA A 91 3.55 -3.16 -6.32
C ALA A 91 2.23 -2.68 -6.94
N TYR A 92 1.11 -3.23 -6.49
CA TYR A 92 -0.22 -2.92 -7.03
C TYR A 92 -1.13 -2.34 -5.95
N PHE A 93 -1.89 -1.31 -6.31
CA PHE A 93 -2.89 -0.68 -5.45
C PHE A 93 -4.00 -0.09 -6.31
N SER A 94 -5.27 -0.32 -5.95
CA SER A 94 -6.42 0.15 -6.73
C SER A 94 -6.33 -0.22 -8.23
N SER A 95 -5.86 -1.44 -8.54
CA SER A 95 -5.58 -1.93 -9.90
C SER A 95 -4.50 -1.18 -10.71
N LEU A 96 -3.77 -0.25 -10.08
CA LEU A 96 -2.67 0.51 -10.67
C LEU A 96 -1.33 -0.05 -10.20
N SER A 97 -0.29 0.03 -11.03
CA SER A 97 1.06 -0.42 -10.65
C SER A 97 1.99 0.73 -10.29
N PHE A 98 2.67 0.60 -9.15
CA PHE A 98 3.52 1.62 -8.56
C PHE A 98 4.96 1.13 -8.45
N TYR A 99 5.90 2.00 -8.78
CA TYR A 99 7.30 1.80 -8.41
C TYR A 99 7.44 1.90 -6.90
N VAL A 100 8.12 0.92 -6.31
CA VAL A 100 8.43 0.87 -4.88
C VAL A 100 9.87 0.44 -4.65
N ASP A 101 10.45 0.92 -3.57
CA ASP A 101 11.71 0.45 -3.02
C ASP A 101 11.73 0.61 -1.50
N GLU A 102 12.82 0.20 -0.86
CA GLU A 102 12.99 0.15 0.59
C GLU A 102 12.81 1.51 1.31
N ARG A 103 12.59 2.61 0.59
CA ARG A 103 12.30 3.93 1.15
C ARG A 103 10.83 4.11 1.52
N VAL A 104 9.91 3.29 1.01
CA VAL A 104 8.45 3.44 1.20
C VAL A 104 7.79 2.13 1.60
N LEU A 105 6.67 2.21 2.32
CA LEU A 105 5.80 1.07 2.58
C LEU A 105 5.27 0.46 1.27
N ILE A 106 5.19 -0.86 1.19
CA ILE A 106 4.59 -1.55 0.04
C ILE A 106 3.06 -1.39 0.09
N PRO A 107 2.40 -0.82 -0.92
CA PRO A 107 0.95 -0.58 -0.93
C PRO A 107 0.13 -1.84 -0.68
N ARG A 108 -0.79 -1.77 0.28
CA ARG A 108 -1.70 -2.88 0.66
C ARG A 108 -2.92 -2.43 1.48
N SER A 109 -3.26 -1.15 1.42
CA SER A 109 -4.36 -0.58 2.20
C SER A 109 -5.73 -0.98 1.65
N PRO A 110 -6.71 -1.34 2.51
CA PRO A 110 -8.09 -1.56 2.08
C PRO A 110 -8.79 -0.28 1.59
N ILE A 111 -8.23 0.91 1.86
CA ILE A 111 -8.73 2.20 1.33
C ILE A 111 -8.83 2.17 -0.21
N ALA A 112 -8.09 1.29 -0.91
CA ALA A 112 -8.26 1.08 -2.34
C ALA A 112 -9.74 0.87 -2.75
N GLU A 113 -10.48 0.05 -2.02
CA GLU A 113 -11.90 -0.23 -2.32
C GLU A 113 -12.78 1.00 -2.08
N LEU A 114 -12.46 1.79 -1.05
CA LEU A 114 -13.15 3.05 -0.78
C LEU A 114 -12.92 4.09 -1.90
N ILE A 115 -11.69 4.18 -2.41
CA ILE A 115 -11.32 5.07 -3.52
C ILE A 115 -12.02 4.63 -4.82
N GLU A 116 -12.04 3.33 -5.11
CA GLU A 116 -12.73 2.76 -6.28
C GLU A 116 -14.23 3.10 -6.26
N ASN A 117 -14.84 3.13 -5.07
CA ASN A 117 -16.22 3.53 -4.84
C ASN A 117 -16.41 5.03 -4.60
N GLN A 118 -15.38 5.85 -4.86
CA GLN A 118 -15.38 7.31 -4.72
C GLN A 118 -15.88 7.79 -3.35
N PHE A 119 -15.55 7.05 -2.28
CA PHE A 119 -15.96 7.37 -0.90
C PHE A 119 -17.48 7.50 -0.73
N SER A 120 -18.26 6.77 -1.53
CA SER A 120 -19.71 6.65 -1.39
C SER A 120 -20.08 5.79 -0.17
N PRO A 121 -21.12 6.14 0.61
CA PRO A 121 -22.10 7.21 0.38
C PRO A 121 -21.76 8.53 1.09
N TRP A 122 -20.59 8.65 1.70
CA TRP A 122 -20.25 9.74 2.64
C TRP A 122 -20.01 11.08 1.95
N ILE A 123 -19.51 11.06 0.72
CA ILE A 123 -19.30 12.27 -0.06
C ILE A 123 -19.82 12.14 -1.49
N LYS A 124 -20.29 13.25 -2.05
CA LYS A 124 -20.76 13.32 -3.43
C LYS A 124 -19.58 13.57 -4.36
N PRO A 125 -19.24 12.65 -5.28
CA PRO A 125 -18.03 12.76 -6.07
C PRO A 125 -17.91 14.04 -6.89
N GLU A 126 -19.04 14.56 -7.39
CA GLU A 126 -19.09 15.81 -8.16
C GLU A 126 -18.76 17.06 -7.35
N LYS A 127 -18.72 16.97 -6.02
CA LYS A 127 -18.39 18.08 -5.12
C LYS A 127 -16.93 18.06 -4.67
N VAL A 128 -16.20 16.97 -4.89
CA VAL A 128 -14.83 16.80 -4.42
C VAL A 128 -13.88 17.59 -5.33
N LYS A 129 -13.19 18.57 -4.76
CA LYS A 129 -12.26 19.47 -5.44
C LYS A 129 -10.86 19.42 -4.86
N ASN A 130 -10.71 19.18 -3.56
CA ASN A 130 -9.42 19.13 -2.88
C ASN A 130 -9.34 17.88 -2.02
N ILE A 131 -8.30 17.07 -2.21
CA ILE A 131 -8.02 15.88 -1.41
C ILE A 131 -6.62 16.02 -0.82
N LEU A 132 -6.47 15.64 0.44
CA LEU A 132 -5.20 15.57 1.15
C LEU A 132 -4.87 14.11 1.48
N ASP A 133 -3.70 13.65 1.03
CA ASP A 133 -3.11 12.36 1.38
C ASP A 133 -1.95 12.58 2.36
N LEU A 134 -2.18 12.30 3.65
CA LEU A 134 -1.21 12.46 4.74
C LEU A 134 -0.38 11.18 4.93
N GLY A 135 0.95 11.31 4.86
CA GLY A 135 1.85 10.16 4.93
C GLY A 135 1.88 9.38 3.61
N THR A 136 1.95 10.09 2.48
CA THR A 136 1.70 9.56 1.15
C THR A 136 2.62 8.39 0.75
N GLY A 137 3.84 8.30 1.31
CA GLY A 137 4.79 7.24 1.02
C GLY A 137 5.11 7.14 -0.47
N SER A 138 4.63 6.07 -1.10
CA SER A 138 4.81 5.84 -2.55
C SER A 138 3.90 6.69 -3.44
N GLY A 139 2.95 7.45 -2.87
CA GLY A 139 1.94 8.21 -3.59
C GLY A 139 0.72 7.40 -4.02
N CYS A 140 0.61 6.13 -3.61
CA CYS A 140 -0.41 5.22 -4.15
C CYS A 140 -1.86 5.65 -3.84
N ILE A 141 -2.13 6.11 -2.62
CA ILE A 141 -3.46 6.60 -2.19
C ILE A 141 -3.81 7.86 -2.98
N GLY A 142 -2.99 8.91 -2.93
CA GLY A 142 -3.28 10.14 -3.64
C GLY A 142 -3.38 9.97 -5.17
N ILE A 143 -2.60 9.07 -5.79
CA ILE A 143 -2.67 8.83 -7.23
C ILE A 143 -3.96 8.09 -7.55
N ALA A 144 -4.35 7.09 -6.77
CA ALA A 144 -5.64 6.43 -6.94
C ALA A 144 -6.80 7.42 -6.79
N CYS A 145 -6.75 8.34 -5.82
CA CYS A 145 -7.69 9.45 -5.71
C CYS A 145 -7.71 10.32 -6.97
N ALA A 146 -6.55 10.63 -7.56
CA ALA A 146 -6.46 11.38 -8.82
C ALA A 146 -7.12 10.65 -10.01
N TYR A 147 -7.20 9.31 -9.99
CA TYR A 147 -7.98 8.54 -10.97
C TYR A 147 -9.48 8.57 -10.66
N ALA A 148 -9.86 8.41 -9.39
CA ALA A 148 -11.25 8.40 -8.95
C ALA A 148 -11.95 9.77 -9.10
N PHE A 149 -11.20 10.87 -8.96
CA PHE A 149 -11.69 12.25 -9.02
C PHE A 149 -10.90 13.08 -10.04
N PRO A 150 -11.20 12.99 -11.35
CA PRO A 150 -10.39 13.63 -12.40
C PRO A 150 -10.23 15.15 -12.30
N GLU A 151 -11.19 15.84 -11.66
CA GLU A 151 -11.21 17.30 -11.51
C GLU A 151 -10.68 17.78 -10.15
N ALA A 152 -10.35 16.88 -9.23
CA ALA A 152 -9.86 17.23 -7.90
C ALA A 152 -8.35 17.50 -7.91
N HIS A 153 -7.89 18.46 -7.12
CA HIS A 153 -6.49 18.69 -6.82
C HIS A 153 -6.09 17.85 -5.61
N ILE A 154 -4.95 17.18 -5.70
CA ILE A 154 -4.46 16.28 -4.66
C ILE A 154 -3.18 16.84 -4.07
N ASP A 155 -3.15 17.08 -2.76
CA ASP A 155 -1.92 17.33 -2.03
C ASP A 155 -1.46 16.04 -1.38
N MET A 156 -0.23 15.65 -1.66
CA MET A 156 0.43 14.47 -1.10
C MET A 156 1.53 14.93 -0.17
N VAL A 157 1.41 14.55 1.10
CA VAL A 157 2.28 15.03 2.17
C VAL A 157 3.08 13.89 2.76
N ASP A 158 4.38 14.10 2.93
CA ASP A 158 5.24 13.20 3.70
C ASP A 158 6.33 14.01 4.40
N ILE A 159 6.75 13.55 5.58
CA ILE A 159 7.87 14.17 6.31
C ILE A 159 9.20 13.84 5.64
N ASN A 160 9.28 12.67 5.00
CA ASN A 160 10.49 12.14 4.42
C ASN A 160 10.61 12.51 2.94
N SER A 161 11.63 13.32 2.62
CA SER A 161 11.93 13.70 1.24
C SER A 161 12.23 12.52 0.33
N ASP A 162 12.76 11.42 0.87
CA ASP A 162 13.04 10.20 0.10
C ASP A 162 11.75 9.47 -0.33
N CYS A 163 10.71 9.46 0.50
CA CYS A 163 9.38 9.00 0.12
C CYS A 163 8.84 9.85 -1.03
N LEU A 164 8.94 11.18 -0.92
CA LEU A 164 8.47 12.10 -1.97
C LEU A 164 9.20 11.90 -3.30
N LEU A 165 10.47 11.48 -3.30
CA LEU A 165 11.17 11.12 -4.53
C LEU A 165 10.60 9.85 -5.17
N VAL A 166 10.13 8.88 -4.38
CA VAL A 166 9.41 7.70 -4.89
C VAL A 166 8.03 8.11 -5.42
N ALA A 167 7.27 8.88 -4.64
CA ALA A 167 5.97 9.40 -5.07
C ALA A 167 6.08 10.18 -6.39
N LYS A 168 7.11 11.02 -6.54
CA LYS A 168 7.38 11.76 -7.79
C LYS A 168 7.55 10.85 -9.00
N LYS A 169 8.27 9.72 -8.86
CA LYS A 169 8.41 8.73 -9.95
C LYS A 169 7.05 8.15 -10.34
N ASN A 170 6.19 7.87 -9.36
CA ASN A 170 4.85 7.34 -9.60
C ASN A 170 3.92 8.38 -10.23
N ILE A 171 3.97 9.64 -9.79
CA ILE A 171 3.21 10.73 -10.42
C ILE A 171 3.57 10.83 -11.91
N GLN A 172 4.87 10.76 -12.24
CA GLN A 172 5.35 10.77 -13.63
C GLN A 172 4.89 9.53 -14.40
N LYS A 173 4.99 8.34 -13.79
CA LYS A 173 4.50 7.08 -14.38
C LYS A 173 3.02 7.16 -14.76
N HIS A 174 2.21 7.80 -13.93
CA HIS A 174 0.76 7.94 -14.11
C HIS A 174 0.33 9.24 -14.80
N GLN A 175 1.26 10.11 -15.18
CA GLN A 175 1.01 11.40 -15.85
C GLN A 175 0.05 12.31 -15.05
N LYS A 176 0.25 12.38 -13.73
CA LYS A 176 -0.60 13.13 -12.78
C LYS A 176 0.01 14.45 -12.31
N GLU A 177 1.08 14.92 -12.93
CA GLU A 177 1.84 16.11 -12.50
C GLU A 177 1.01 17.40 -12.45
N LYS A 178 -0.06 17.49 -13.25
CA LYS A 178 -0.94 18.67 -13.27
C LYS A 178 -1.98 18.67 -12.15
N GLN A 179 -2.25 17.50 -11.59
CA GLN A 179 -3.34 17.27 -10.63
C GLN A 179 -2.82 17.10 -9.20
N VAL A 180 -1.58 16.65 -9.07
CA VAL A 180 -0.96 16.27 -7.79
C VAL A 180 0.16 17.25 -7.42
N GLN A 181 0.17 17.70 -6.18
CA GLN A 181 1.23 18.47 -5.56
C GLN A 181 1.90 17.66 -4.44
N LEU A 182 3.23 17.55 -4.48
CA LEU A 182 4.02 16.99 -3.38
C LEU A 182 4.44 18.09 -2.40
N ILE A 183 4.27 17.82 -1.11
CA ILE A 183 4.60 18.75 -0.04
C ILE A 183 5.40 18.00 1.02
N GLN A 184 6.60 18.49 1.33
CA GLN A 184 7.35 18.01 2.49
C GLN A 184 6.84 18.69 3.75
N SER A 185 6.23 17.92 4.64
CA SER A 185 5.66 18.43 5.88
C SER A 185 5.64 17.38 6.97
N ASN A 186 5.82 17.82 8.22
CA ASN A 186 5.39 17.01 9.35
C ASN A 186 3.88 17.20 9.54
N LEU A 187 3.11 16.26 9.02
CA LEU A 187 1.64 16.33 9.02
C LEU A 187 1.15 17.67 8.48
N PHE A 188 0.53 18.52 9.29
CA PHE A 188 -0.11 19.75 8.86
C PHE A 188 0.79 21.01 8.90
N GLU A 189 2.01 20.92 9.43
CA GLU A 189 2.84 22.09 9.79
C GLU A 189 3.09 23.08 8.64
N THR A 190 3.26 22.58 7.42
CA THR A 190 3.60 23.39 6.23
C THR A 190 2.56 23.27 5.11
N ILE A 191 1.42 22.62 5.38
CA ILE A 191 0.33 22.50 4.40
C ILE A 191 -0.31 23.88 4.21
N PRO A 192 -0.58 24.30 2.96
CA PRO A 192 -1.33 25.52 2.70
C PRO A 192 -2.67 25.53 3.45
N ILE A 193 -3.05 26.68 4.01
CA ILE A 193 -4.38 26.85 4.60
C ILE A 193 -5.40 26.85 3.46
N LYS A 194 -5.90 25.66 3.15
CA LYS A 194 -7.01 25.39 2.24
C LYS A 194 -7.91 24.32 2.83
N ALA A 195 -9.18 24.37 2.48
CA ALA A 195 -10.16 23.43 2.98
C ALA A 195 -10.32 22.24 2.01
N TYR A 196 -10.11 21.03 2.54
CA TYR A 196 -10.17 19.76 1.83
C TYR A 196 -11.55 19.13 1.97
N ASP A 197 -11.99 18.49 0.90
CA ASP A 197 -13.23 17.69 0.89
C ASP A 197 -12.97 16.29 1.46
N ILE A 198 -11.75 15.78 1.27
CA ILE A 198 -11.31 14.49 1.80
C ILE A 198 -9.90 14.67 2.39
N ILE A 199 -9.72 14.29 3.65
CA ILE A 199 -8.41 13.99 4.21
C ILE A 199 -8.34 12.49 4.38
N VAL A 200 -7.34 11.85 3.78
CA VAL A 200 -7.11 10.41 3.86
C VAL A 200 -5.69 10.17 4.37
N SER A 201 -5.53 9.18 5.24
CA SER A 201 -4.21 8.80 5.76
C SER A 201 -4.16 7.32 6.05
N ASN A 202 -3.03 6.72 5.70
CA ASN A 202 -2.59 5.43 6.23
C ASN A 202 -1.33 5.68 7.07
N PRO A 203 -1.47 6.24 8.29
CA PRO A 203 -0.34 6.54 9.14
C PRO A 203 0.30 5.26 9.70
N PRO A 204 1.54 5.33 10.22
CA PRO A 204 2.10 4.25 11.01
C PRO A 204 1.21 3.94 12.23
N TYR A 205 0.79 2.69 12.38
CA TYR A 205 -0.13 2.26 13.44
C TYR A 205 0.31 0.99 14.19
N VAL A 206 1.46 0.40 13.84
CA VAL A 206 1.95 -0.82 14.48
C VAL A 206 2.51 -0.48 15.85
N ASP A 207 1.96 -1.11 16.89
CA ASP A 207 2.39 -0.92 18.26
C ASP A 207 3.76 -1.56 18.54
N GLN A 208 4.38 -1.22 19.69
CA GLN A 208 5.70 -1.71 20.05
C GLN A 208 5.78 -3.24 20.15
N LYS A 209 4.73 -3.91 20.63
CA LYS A 209 4.69 -5.37 20.81
C LYS A 209 4.61 -6.08 19.46
N ASP A 210 3.78 -5.57 18.56
CA ASP A 210 3.63 -6.10 17.21
C ASP A 210 4.89 -5.85 16.37
N MET A 211 5.55 -4.70 16.55
CA MET A 211 6.86 -4.41 15.94
C MET A 211 7.92 -5.46 16.31
N GLU A 212 7.93 -5.94 17.55
CA GLU A 212 8.85 -6.99 18.03
C GLU A 212 8.52 -8.38 17.47
N ALA A 213 7.27 -8.61 17.09
CA ALA A 213 6.78 -9.86 16.52
C ALA A 213 6.85 -9.92 14.98
N LEU A 214 7.29 -8.84 14.32
CA LEU A 214 7.29 -8.75 12.86
C LEU A 214 8.18 -9.84 12.22
N PRO A 215 7.67 -10.54 11.18
CA PRO A 215 8.47 -11.44 10.36
C PRO A 215 9.65 -10.72 9.68
N GLN A 216 10.70 -11.48 9.32
CA GLN A 216 11.92 -10.93 8.71
C GLN A 216 11.64 -10.09 7.46
N GLU A 217 10.67 -10.50 6.65
CA GLU A 217 10.22 -9.79 5.45
C GLU A 217 9.78 -8.35 5.75
N TYR A 218 9.03 -8.12 6.84
CA TYR A 218 8.51 -6.79 7.22
C TYR A 218 9.61 -5.87 7.74
N LEU A 219 10.71 -6.42 8.26
CA LEU A 219 11.86 -5.63 8.72
C LEU A 219 12.62 -4.93 7.59
N HIS A 220 12.30 -5.27 6.33
CA HIS A 220 12.84 -4.58 5.16
C HIS A 220 12.09 -3.29 4.82
N GLU A 221 10.91 -3.07 5.38
CA GLU A 221 10.17 -1.82 5.19
C GLU A 221 10.67 -0.74 6.17
N PRO A 222 10.47 0.56 5.85
CA PRO A 222 10.88 1.63 6.73
C PRO A 222 10.17 1.52 8.09
N LYS A 223 10.93 1.41 9.19
CA LYS A 223 10.36 1.40 10.54
C LYS A 223 9.45 2.60 10.80
N ALA A 224 9.82 3.78 10.29
CA ALA A 224 9.04 5.01 10.40
C ALA A 224 7.68 4.97 9.67
N ALA A 225 7.48 4.02 8.74
CA ALA A 225 6.21 3.81 8.05
C ALA A 225 5.32 2.74 8.74
N LEU A 226 5.86 2.04 9.75
CA LEU A 226 5.14 0.98 10.49
C LEU A 226 4.83 1.41 11.92
N TYR A 227 5.84 1.86 12.66
CA TYR A 227 5.75 2.11 14.10
C TYR A 227 4.90 3.33 14.44
N GLY A 228 3.80 3.12 15.15
CA GLY A 228 2.84 4.15 15.56
C GLY A 228 2.91 4.56 17.03
N GLY A 229 3.95 4.16 17.77
CA GLY A 229 4.07 4.45 19.21
C GLY A 229 3.79 3.24 20.10
N GLU A 230 3.61 3.48 21.39
CA GLU A 230 3.38 2.41 22.39
C GLU A 230 2.04 1.69 22.15
N ASP A 231 0.99 2.44 21.79
CA ASP A 231 -0.35 1.93 21.48
C ASP A 231 -0.72 2.05 19.98
N GLY A 232 0.23 2.45 19.14
CA GLY A 232 0.01 2.62 17.70
C GLY A 232 -0.75 3.90 17.31
N LEU A 233 -1.00 4.84 18.23
CA LEU A 233 -1.88 6.00 17.98
C LEU A 233 -1.17 7.36 17.93
N ASP A 234 0.15 7.45 18.13
CA ASP A 234 0.88 8.72 18.26
C ASP A 234 0.56 9.69 17.10
N ILE A 235 0.58 9.19 15.86
CA ILE A 235 0.30 10.00 14.67
C ILE A 235 -1.20 10.25 14.49
N VAL A 236 -2.04 9.25 14.81
CA VAL A 236 -3.50 9.33 14.69
C VAL A 236 -4.04 10.45 15.59
N GLU A 237 -3.52 10.58 16.81
CA GLU A 237 -3.90 11.64 17.75
C GLU A 237 -3.66 13.03 17.19
N ILE A 238 -2.49 13.24 16.57
CA ILE A 238 -2.13 14.52 15.98
C ILE A 238 -3.06 14.82 14.79
N ILE A 239 -3.40 13.81 13.99
CA ILE A 239 -4.34 13.97 12.88
C ILE A 239 -5.73 14.35 13.39
N LEU A 240 -6.28 13.63 14.35
CA LEU A 240 -7.60 13.92 14.93
C LEU A 240 -7.66 15.33 15.54
N ALA A 241 -6.59 15.78 16.20
CA ALA A 241 -6.54 17.10 16.83
C ALA A 241 -6.51 18.26 15.82
N GLN A 242 -5.97 18.04 14.61
CA GLN A 242 -5.74 19.13 13.64
C GLN A 242 -6.65 19.09 12.41
N ALA A 243 -7.14 17.91 12.01
CA ALA A 243 -7.86 17.71 10.75
C ALA A 243 -9.05 18.66 10.54
N LYS A 244 -9.80 18.98 11.62
CA LYS A 244 -10.94 19.91 11.55
C LYS A 244 -10.59 21.26 10.93
N SER A 245 -9.41 21.79 11.23
CA SER A 245 -8.97 23.11 10.73
C SER A 245 -8.69 23.12 9.22
N PHE A 246 -8.55 21.93 8.61
CA PHE A 246 -8.25 21.74 7.20
C PHE A 246 -9.42 21.14 6.42
N LEU A 247 -10.50 20.73 7.06
CA LEU A 247 -11.67 20.16 6.39
C LEU A 247 -12.69 21.23 6.01
N ASN A 248 -13.33 21.03 4.85
CA ASN A 248 -14.59 21.69 4.54
C ASN A 248 -15.69 21.24 5.53
N PRO A 249 -16.76 22.04 5.77
CA PRO A 249 -17.84 21.66 6.69
C PRO A 249 -18.55 20.33 6.36
N HIS A 250 -18.46 19.87 5.11
CA HIS A 250 -18.99 18.59 4.63
C HIS A 250 -17.89 17.62 4.21
N GLY A 251 -16.64 17.90 4.60
CA GLY A 251 -15.51 17.04 4.31
C GLY A 251 -15.49 15.81 5.22
N ILE A 252 -14.74 14.81 4.79
CA ILE A 252 -14.55 13.56 5.52
C ILE A 252 -13.08 13.34 5.85
N LEU A 253 -12.83 12.74 7.01
CA LEU A 253 -11.54 12.22 7.44
C LEU A 253 -11.60 10.70 7.39
N VAL A 254 -10.64 10.07 6.71
CA VAL A 254 -10.50 8.62 6.64
C VAL A 254 -9.10 8.23 7.11
N ILE A 255 -9.03 7.35 8.10
CA ILE A 255 -7.76 6.90 8.68
C ILE A 255 -7.76 5.38 8.79
N GLU A 256 -6.68 4.76 8.32
CA GLU A 256 -6.36 3.36 8.61
C GLU A 256 -5.53 3.25 9.90
N VAL A 257 -5.92 2.35 10.78
CA VAL A 257 -5.26 2.03 12.06
C VAL A 257 -5.05 0.53 12.26
N GLY A 258 -5.41 -0.31 11.27
CA GLY A 258 -5.20 -1.75 11.33
C GLY A 258 -5.75 -2.39 12.61
N ASN A 259 -4.88 -3.06 13.38
CA ASN A 259 -5.26 -3.75 14.62
C ASN A 259 -5.52 -2.81 15.81
N SER A 260 -5.33 -1.49 15.67
CA SER A 260 -5.42 -0.52 16.77
C SER A 260 -6.85 0.03 16.99
N GLU A 261 -7.87 -0.66 16.46
CA GLU A 261 -9.30 -0.35 16.62
C GLU A 261 -9.74 -0.29 18.09
N ASP A 262 -9.43 -1.32 18.88
CA ASP A 262 -9.73 -1.34 20.32
C ASP A 262 -9.04 -0.20 21.09
N ALA A 263 -7.84 0.19 20.66
CA ALA A 263 -7.06 1.24 21.31
C ALA A 263 -7.70 2.61 21.07
N ILE A 264 -8.11 2.91 19.83
CA ILE A 264 -8.70 4.20 19.49
C ILE A 264 -10.07 4.37 20.14
N GLU A 265 -10.90 3.31 20.22
CA GLU A 265 -12.21 3.39 20.90
C GLU A 265 -12.07 3.67 22.39
N LYS A 266 -11.08 3.06 23.06
CA LYS A 266 -10.79 3.32 24.47
C LYS A 266 -10.28 4.74 24.71
N LYS A 267 -9.43 5.25 23.81
CA LYS A 267 -8.80 6.58 23.93
C LYS A 267 -9.77 7.71 23.58
N PHE A 268 -10.64 7.48 22.61
CA PHE A 268 -11.60 8.46 22.08
C PHE A 268 -13.06 7.96 22.12
N PRO A 269 -13.60 7.57 23.28
CA PRO A 269 -14.92 6.92 23.39
C PRO A 269 -16.11 7.84 23.05
N ARG A 270 -15.85 9.12 22.77
CA ARG A 270 -16.86 10.12 22.41
C ARG A 270 -16.85 10.48 20.94
N LEU A 271 -15.83 10.07 20.17
CA LEU A 271 -15.82 10.28 18.73
C LEU A 271 -16.76 9.27 18.08
N PRO A 272 -17.67 9.70 17.19
CA PRO A 272 -18.57 8.80 16.50
C PRO A 272 -17.85 8.13 15.33
N LEU A 273 -16.84 7.30 15.63
CA LEU A 273 -16.05 6.59 14.63
C LEU A 273 -16.96 5.68 13.80
N ILE A 274 -16.95 5.86 12.48
CA ILE A 274 -17.66 4.97 11.56
C ILE A 274 -16.65 3.96 11.02
N TRP A 275 -16.66 2.75 11.56
CA TRP A 275 -15.83 1.66 11.06
C TRP A 275 -16.33 1.18 9.70
N LEU A 276 -15.40 1.13 8.74
CA LEU A 276 -15.70 0.76 7.36
C LEU A 276 -15.45 -0.73 7.14
N GLU A 277 -16.39 -1.39 6.46
CA GLU A 277 -16.28 -2.78 6.04
C GLU A 277 -15.93 -2.87 4.55
N PHE A 278 -15.13 -3.87 4.18
CA PHE A 278 -14.62 -4.05 2.82
C PHE A 278 -14.91 -5.46 2.31
N GLU A 279 -15.38 -5.56 1.06
CA GLU A 279 -15.70 -6.85 0.41
C GLU A 279 -14.44 -7.68 0.14
N ARG A 280 -13.31 -7.03 -0.13
CA ARG A 280 -12.02 -7.69 -0.40
C ARG A 280 -11.24 -8.05 0.86
N GLY A 281 -11.82 -7.83 2.04
CA GLY A 281 -11.16 -8.01 3.32
C GLY A 281 -10.20 -6.86 3.67
N GLY A 282 -9.55 -6.99 4.82
CA GLY A 282 -8.97 -5.85 5.53
C GLY A 282 -9.96 -5.22 6.51
N GLY A 283 -9.51 -4.23 7.26
CA GLY A 283 -10.29 -3.60 8.32
C GLY A 283 -9.49 -2.51 9.01
N GLY A 284 -9.96 -2.06 10.17
CA GLY A 284 -9.28 -1.01 10.93
C GLY A 284 -9.23 0.32 10.19
N VAL A 285 -10.23 0.61 9.34
CA VAL A 285 -10.37 1.93 8.71
C VAL A 285 -11.61 2.57 9.28
N PHE A 286 -11.47 3.77 9.84
CA PHE A 286 -12.62 4.55 10.29
C PHE A 286 -12.78 5.84 9.48
N LEU A 287 -14.01 6.34 9.48
CA LEU A 287 -14.39 7.62 8.91
C LEU A 287 -15.00 8.52 9.99
N LEU A 288 -14.69 9.82 9.90
CA LEU A 288 -15.34 10.89 10.65
C LEU A 288 -15.79 11.99 9.69
N ASN A 289 -16.96 12.59 9.94
CA ASN A 289 -17.35 13.81 9.25
C ASN A 289 -16.66 15.01 9.92
N ALA A 290 -16.40 16.07 9.17
CA ALA A 290 -15.84 17.30 9.71
C ALA A 290 -16.67 17.91 10.87
N THR A 291 -17.99 17.64 10.91
CA THR A 291 -18.89 18.08 11.98
C THR A 291 -18.71 17.34 13.30
N ASP A 292 -18.09 16.16 13.25
CA ASP A 292 -17.92 15.25 14.38
C ASP A 292 -16.58 15.46 15.11
N LEU A 293 -15.64 16.15 14.45
CA LEU A 293 -14.35 16.59 15.00
C LEU A 293 -14.48 17.89 15.82
#